data_AF-A0A2V2PIV2-F1
#
_entry.id   AF-A0A2V2PIV2-F1
#
_cell.length_a   1.000
_cell.length_b   1.000
_cell.length_c   1.000
_cell.angle_alpha   90.00
_cell.angle_beta   90.00
_cell.angle_gamma   90.00
#
_symmetry.space_group_name_H-M   'P 1'
#
loop_
_entity.id
_entity.type
_entity.pdbx_description
1 polymer ?
#
loop_
_entity_poly.entity_id
_entity_poly.type
_entity_poly.pdbx_seq_one_letter_code
_entity_poly.pdbx_strand_id
1 'polypeptide(L)'
;MTVLVNVIVMVGMLLVVPAGLRLTGLAELDRIRRLWPLFAAPGTVALWLPRGPTATALALCYALGTVLLALHAPRRALRGRDRSPAGIALLTALVTPAVAALALVAERWGHELFGFGLEILALTVPHFHFAGFAAALVAGLVCRVDDGPAGRFAALSVPLGTLLVLVGYFIGDWAELAGAAVLTAGMWTVGLLTWRLGQAAGRDRTTRLLLFASAAVLVATMLLALSWAVGEATGLPHPTLAWMAATHGLGNALGYALCSLLAWHRIRTLHPSESRTA
;
A
#
# COMPACT_ATOMS: atom_id res chain seq x y z
N MET A 1 -14.96 8.83 -12.87
CA MET A 1 -13.88 7.94 -12.38
C MET A 1 -12.59 8.70 -12.09
N THR A 2 -12.04 9.49 -13.02
CA THR A 2 -10.75 10.19 -12.89
C THR A 2 -10.60 11.04 -11.62
N VAL A 3 -11.59 11.85 -11.26
CA VAL A 3 -11.55 12.70 -10.05
C VAL A 3 -11.40 11.85 -8.78
N LEU A 4 -12.16 10.75 -8.67
CA LEU A 4 -12.10 9.84 -7.53
C LEU A 4 -10.72 9.18 -7.42
N VAL A 5 -10.18 8.67 -8.54
CA VAL A 5 -8.84 8.07 -8.58
C VAL A 5 -7.78 9.10 -8.18
N ASN A 6 -7.86 10.34 -8.69
CA ASN A 6 -6.95 11.42 -8.32
C ASN A 6 -6.97 11.68 -6.80
N VAL A 7 -8.16 11.79 -6.19
CA VAL A 7 -8.29 12.00 -4.74
C VAL A 7 -7.69 10.83 -3.96
N ILE A 8 -7.95 9.59 -4.39
CA ILE A 8 -7.38 8.39 -3.76
C ILE A 8 -5.84 8.40 -3.86
N VAL A 9 -5.27 8.78 -5.01
CA VAL A 9 -3.82 8.94 -5.18
C VAL A 9 -3.27 10.03 -4.26
N MET A 10 -3.95 11.17 -4.14
CA MET A 10 -3.54 12.25 -3.23
C MET A 10 -3.51 11.77 -1.77
N VAL A 11 -4.47 10.97 -1.33
CA VAL A 11 -4.45 10.35 0.01
C VAL A 11 -3.21 9.47 0.17
N GLY A 12 -2.88 8.68 -0.85
CA GLY A 12 -1.64 7.89 -0.91
C GLY A 12 -0.39 8.75 -0.69
N MET A 13 -0.23 9.78 -1.53
CA MET A 13 0.96 10.63 -1.57
C MET A 13 1.11 11.53 -0.34
N LEU A 14 0.03 12.20 0.07
CA LEU A 14 0.06 13.27 1.07
C LEU A 14 -0.13 12.76 2.49
N LEU A 15 -0.84 11.64 2.68
CA LEU A 15 -1.21 11.15 4.02
C LEU A 15 -0.57 9.79 4.31
N VAL A 16 -0.82 8.79 3.47
CA VAL A 16 -0.45 7.39 3.75
C VAL A 16 1.05 7.19 3.77
N VAL A 17 1.77 7.62 2.72
CA VAL A 17 3.24 7.46 2.67
C VAL A 17 3.93 8.17 3.84
N PRO A 18 3.73 9.49 4.08
CA PRO A 18 4.45 10.16 5.17
C PRO A 18 4.05 9.65 6.56
N ALA A 19 2.78 9.27 6.78
CA ALA A 19 2.36 8.64 8.03
C ALA A 19 3.02 7.27 8.23
N GLY A 20 3.07 6.44 7.19
CA GLY A 20 3.73 5.14 7.25
C GLY A 20 5.24 5.26 7.45
N LEU A 21 5.91 6.23 6.82
CA LEU A 21 7.33 6.50 7.06
C LEU A 21 7.61 6.83 8.54
N ARG A 22 6.72 7.58 9.19
CA ARG A 22 6.83 7.87 10.64
C ARG A 22 6.70 6.58 11.48
N LEU A 23 5.88 5.63 11.05
CA LEU A 23 5.72 4.34 11.70
C LEU A 23 6.88 3.37 11.44
N THR A 24 7.81 3.66 10.55
CA THR A 24 9.01 2.81 10.43
C THR A 24 9.95 2.93 11.64
N GLY A 25 9.92 4.08 12.34
CA GLY A 25 10.87 4.37 13.42
C GLY A 25 12.33 4.51 12.96
N LEU A 26 12.58 4.54 11.65
CA LEU A 26 13.92 4.58 11.09
C LEU A 26 14.42 6.02 10.97
N ALA A 27 15.40 6.39 11.79
CA ALA A 27 16.04 7.72 11.76
C ALA A 27 16.65 8.06 10.38
N GLU A 28 17.11 7.05 9.64
CA GLU A 28 17.63 7.23 8.27
C GLU A 28 16.57 7.76 7.28
N LEU A 29 15.28 7.57 7.56
CA LEU A 29 14.18 8.06 6.72
C LEU A 29 13.65 9.44 7.14
N ASP A 30 14.09 9.99 8.28
CA ASP A 30 13.52 11.26 8.80
C ASP A 30 13.75 12.44 7.86
N ARG A 31 14.91 12.50 7.21
CA ARG A 31 15.19 13.56 6.24
C ARG A 31 14.25 13.47 5.04
N ILE A 32 14.06 12.27 4.49
CA ILE A 32 13.14 12.06 3.36
C ILE A 32 11.71 12.40 3.78
N ARG A 33 11.27 11.95 4.96
CA ARG A 33 9.94 12.24 5.49
C ARG A 33 9.69 13.74 5.65
N ARG A 34 10.66 14.51 6.15
CA ARG A 34 10.55 15.98 6.29
C ARG A 34 10.48 16.69 4.94
N LEU A 35 11.24 16.21 3.95
CA LEU A 35 11.26 16.75 2.60
C LEU A 35 10.10 16.22 1.74
N TRP A 36 9.37 15.20 2.21
CA TRP A 36 8.31 14.52 1.46
C TRP A 36 7.29 15.46 0.82
N PRO A 37 6.83 16.54 1.49
CA PRO A 37 5.92 17.50 0.87
C PRO A 37 6.47 18.14 -0.41
N LEU A 38 7.79 18.31 -0.53
CA LEU A 38 8.44 18.85 -1.74
C LEU A 38 8.34 17.91 -2.94
N PHE A 39 8.11 16.61 -2.71
CA PHE A 39 7.91 15.61 -3.77
C PHE A 39 6.41 15.34 -3.99
N ALA A 40 5.65 15.19 -2.91
CA ALA A 40 4.24 14.84 -2.95
C ALA A 40 3.37 15.99 -3.49
N ALA A 41 3.62 17.25 -3.09
CA ALA A 41 2.81 18.38 -3.55
C ALA A 41 2.88 18.56 -5.09
N PRO A 42 4.07 18.60 -5.73
CA PRO A 42 4.16 18.57 -7.20
C PRO A 42 3.42 17.39 -7.82
N GLY A 43 3.63 16.17 -7.30
CA GLY A 43 2.95 14.96 -7.78
C GLY A 43 1.42 15.08 -7.73
N THR A 44 0.88 15.67 -6.67
CA THR A 44 -0.58 15.91 -6.57
C THR A 44 -1.08 16.96 -7.54
N VAL A 45 -0.31 18.03 -7.79
CA VAL A 45 -0.67 19.05 -8.79
C VAL A 45 -0.71 18.44 -10.19
N ALA A 46 0.22 17.52 -10.50
CA ALA A 46 0.26 16.83 -11.79
C ALA A 46 -1.05 16.11 -12.15
N LEU A 47 -1.79 15.61 -11.15
CA LEU A 47 -3.05 14.88 -11.34
C LEU A 47 -4.15 15.74 -11.96
N TRP A 48 -4.08 17.06 -11.76
CA TRP A 48 -5.10 18.03 -12.16
C TRP A 48 -4.73 18.83 -13.41
N LEU A 49 -3.52 18.60 -13.95
CA LEU A 49 -3.09 19.17 -15.21
C LEU A 49 -3.43 18.24 -16.38
N PRO A 50 -3.65 18.79 -17.59
CA PRO A 50 -3.64 18.00 -18.81
C PRO A 50 -2.33 17.23 -18.93
N ARG A 51 -2.39 16.03 -19.53
CA ARG A 51 -1.19 15.25 -19.85
C ARG A 51 -0.27 16.06 -20.75
N GLY A 52 1.03 15.98 -20.51
CA GLY A 52 2.03 16.76 -21.22
C GLY A 52 3.24 17.12 -20.36
N PRO A 53 4.22 17.85 -20.93
CA PRO A 53 5.54 18.04 -20.32
C PRO A 53 5.49 18.59 -18.89
N THR A 54 4.61 19.54 -18.60
CA THR A 54 4.46 20.13 -17.26
C THR A 54 3.97 19.11 -16.24
N ALA A 55 2.94 18.33 -16.56
CA ALA A 55 2.41 17.31 -15.66
C ALA A 55 3.44 16.19 -15.45
N THR A 56 4.17 15.81 -16.50
CA THR A 56 5.27 14.84 -16.42
C THR A 56 6.41 15.34 -15.53
N ALA A 57 6.83 16.59 -15.68
CA ALA A 57 7.89 17.17 -14.84
C ALA A 57 7.53 17.16 -13.35
N LEU A 58 6.29 17.50 -13.01
CA LEU A 58 5.80 17.45 -11.63
C LEU A 58 5.68 16.00 -11.11
N ALA A 59 5.27 15.06 -11.96
CA ALA A 59 5.28 13.63 -11.62
C ALA A 59 6.70 13.09 -11.42
N LEU A 60 7.69 13.59 -12.17
CA LEU A 60 9.10 13.26 -11.98
C LEU A 60 9.64 13.76 -10.63
N CYS A 61 9.17 14.91 -10.14
CA CYS A 61 9.47 15.36 -8.77
C CYS A 61 8.98 14.34 -7.73
N TYR A 62 7.79 13.77 -7.92
CA TYR A 62 7.29 12.70 -7.06
C TYR A 62 8.16 11.43 -7.19
N ALA A 63 8.49 11.04 -8.42
CA ALA A 63 9.35 9.88 -8.69
C ALA A 63 10.71 9.98 -8.00
N LEU A 64 11.33 11.16 -8.00
CA LEU A 64 12.58 11.40 -7.27
C LEU A 64 12.45 11.06 -5.78
N GLY A 65 11.37 11.51 -5.13
CA GLY A 65 11.09 11.18 -3.73
C GLY A 65 10.97 9.66 -3.51
N THR A 66 10.27 8.96 -4.39
CA THR A 66 10.09 7.50 -4.29
C THR A 66 11.38 6.71 -4.57
N VAL A 67 12.25 7.20 -5.46
CA VAL A 67 13.58 6.60 -5.70
C VAL A 67 14.46 6.76 -4.47
N LEU A 68 14.45 7.92 -3.82
CA LEU A 68 15.18 8.13 -2.56
C LEU A 68 14.74 7.14 -1.47
N LEU A 69 13.44 6.84 -1.39
CA LEU A 69 12.91 5.79 -0.51
C LEU A 69 13.39 4.40 -0.95
N ALA A 70 13.21 4.04 -2.22
CA ALA A 70 13.56 2.72 -2.74
C ALA A 70 15.05 2.41 -2.56
N LEU A 71 15.94 3.40 -2.70
CA LEU A 71 17.38 3.26 -2.49
C LEU A 71 17.77 2.89 -1.05
N HIS A 72 16.87 3.04 -0.07
CA HIS A 72 17.12 2.55 1.28
C HIS A 72 17.06 1.02 1.37
N ALA A 73 16.26 0.37 0.52
CA ALA A 73 16.13 -1.08 0.53
C ALA A 73 17.45 -1.82 0.22
N PRO A 74 18.17 -1.55 -0.89
CA PRO A 74 19.45 -2.20 -1.17
C PRO A 74 20.53 -1.82 -0.16
N ARG A 75 20.56 -0.57 0.33
CA ARG A 75 21.52 -0.14 1.37
C ARG A 75 21.35 -0.95 2.66
N ARG A 76 20.12 -1.31 3.01
CA ARG A 76 19.81 -2.12 4.19
C ARG A 76 20.20 -3.59 3.97
N ALA A 77 19.91 -4.12 2.79
CA ALA A 77 20.29 -5.48 2.39
C ALA A 77 21.82 -5.67 2.34
N LEU A 78 22.56 -4.72 1.77
CA LEU A 78 24.03 -4.73 1.66
C LEU A 78 24.72 -4.65 3.03
N ARG A 79 24.10 -3.96 3.99
CA ARG A 79 24.58 -3.88 5.38
C ARG A 79 24.23 -5.11 6.22
N GLY A 80 23.67 -6.16 5.60
CA GLY A 80 23.26 -7.39 6.28
C GLY A 80 22.12 -7.20 7.29
N ARG A 81 21.38 -6.09 7.21
CA ARG A 81 20.34 -5.78 8.20
C ARG A 81 19.06 -6.58 7.92
N ASP A 82 18.55 -7.22 8.97
CA ASP A 82 17.21 -7.81 9.17
C ASP A 82 16.54 -8.42 7.92
N ARG A 83 16.75 -9.73 7.69
CA ARG A 83 16.03 -10.54 6.68
C ARG A 83 14.80 -11.26 7.25
N SER A 84 14.28 -10.83 8.39
CA SER A 84 13.04 -11.39 8.93
C SER A 84 11.87 -11.14 7.96
N PRO A 85 10.77 -11.91 8.08
CA PRO A 85 9.52 -11.63 7.37
C PRO A 85 9.08 -10.16 7.46
N ALA A 86 9.12 -9.58 8.66
CA ALA A 86 8.79 -8.17 8.86
C ALA A 86 9.78 -7.22 8.16
N GLY A 87 11.06 -7.59 8.10
CA GLY A 87 12.08 -6.88 7.32
C GLY A 87 11.78 -6.88 5.82
N ILE A 88 11.40 -8.03 5.25
CA ILE A 88 11.00 -8.16 3.83
C ILE A 88 9.77 -7.30 3.52
N ALA A 89 8.76 -7.34 4.40
CA ALA A 89 7.56 -6.53 4.26
C ALA A 89 7.89 -5.02 4.28
N LEU A 90 8.78 -4.59 5.18
CA LEU A 90 9.26 -3.20 5.22
C LEU A 90 10.01 -2.81 3.94
N LEU A 91 10.92 -3.65 3.44
CA LEU A 91 11.63 -3.37 2.19
C LEU A 91 10.66 -3.22 1.01
N THR A 92 9.66 -4.09 0.95
CA THR A 92 8.58 -4.03 -0.04
C THR A 92 7.82 -2.72 0.06
N ALA A 93 7.47 -2.31 1.28
CA ALA A 93 6.82 -1.02 1.51
C ALA A 93 7.67 0.15 1.00
N LEU A 94 8.99 0.15 1.22
CA LEU A 94 9.86 1.25 0.77
C LEU A 94 10.07 1.30 -0.75
N VAL A 95 9.97 0.16 -1.45
CA VAL A 95 10.22 0.07 -2.91
C VAL A 95 8.94 0.33 -3.72
N THR A 96 7.80 -0.18 -3.26
CA THR A 96 6.53 -0.15 -4.03
C THR A 96 6.05 1.26 -4.47
N PRO A 97 6.28 2.36 -3.71
CA PRO A 97 5.98 3.71 -4.20
C PRO A 97 6.70 4.07 -5.51
N ALA A 98 7.87 3.50 -5.79
CA ALA A 98 8.58 3.76 -7.04
C ALA A 98 7.85 3.18 -8.26
N VAL A 99 7.14 2.05 -8.09
CA VAL A 99 6.27 1.49 -9.14
C VAL A 99 5.08 2.41 -9.38
N ALA A 100 4.47 2.93 -8.30
CA ALA A 100 3.40 3.92 -8.40
C ALA A 100 3.86 5.19 -9.15
N ALA A 101 5.07 5.67 -8.87
CA ALA A 101 5.61 6.85 -9.51
C ALA A 101 5.97 6.62 -10.99
N LEU A 102 6.50 5.44 -11.33
CA LEU A 102 6.76 5.08 -12.72
C LEU A 102 5.46 5.08 -13.54
N ALA A 103 4.40 4.46 -13.01
CA ALA A 103 3.08 4.47 -13.64
C ALA A 103 2.52 5.90 -13.77
N LEU A 104 2.64 6.72 -12.73
CA LEU A 104 2.23 8.13 -12.76
C LEU A 104 2.98 8.92 -13.84
N VAL A 105 4.30 8.77 -13.95
CA VAL A 105 5.11 9.50 -14.94
C VAL A 105 4.70 9.12 -16.36
N ALA A 106 4.56 7.82 -16.65
CA ALA A 106 4.12 7.34 -17.95
C ALA A 106 2.70 7.85 -18.28
N GLU A 107 1.79 7.77 -17.32
CA GLU A 107 0.41 8.20 -17.50
C GLU A 107 0.29 9.72 -17.70
N ARG A 108 1.08 10.53 -16.98
CA ARG A 108 1.13 12.00 -17.15
C ARG A 108 1.84 12.41 -18.44
N TRP A 109 2.79 11.62 -18.93
CA TRP A 109 3.36 11.76 -20.28
C TRP A 109 2.31 11.47 -21.36
N GLY A 110 1.38 10.55 -21.09
CA GLY A 110 0.46 10.01 -22.09
C GLY A 110 1.08 8.88 -22.91
N HIS A 111 2.03 8.15 -22.32
CA HIS A 111 2.68 6.99 -22.94
C HIS A 111 2.22 5.71 -22.24
N GLU A 112 1.80 4.72 -23.03
CA GLU A 112 1.58 3.36 -22.53
C GLU A 112 2.92 2.76 -22.11
N LEU A 113 2.93 1.97 -21.04
CA LEU A 113 4.16 1.43 -20.49
C LEU A 113 3.99 -0.07 -20.29
N PHE A 114 4.91 -0.88 -20.81
CA PHE A 114 4.89 -2.35 -20.72
C PHE A 114 3.56 -2.99 -21.18
N GLY A 115 2.87 -2.39 -22.16
CA GLY A 115 1.58 -2.87 -22.66
C GLY A 115 0.36 -2.42 -21.83
N PHE A 116 0.58 -1.69 -20.73
CA PHE A 116 -0.51 -1.10 -19.96
C PHE A 116 -1.01 0.20 -20.58
N GLY A 117 -2.31 0.25 -20.86
CA GLY A 117 -3.02 1.47 -21.24
C GLY A 117 -3.05 2.51 -20.12
N LEU A 118 -3.31 3.77 -20.48
CA LEU A 118 -3.28 4.91 -19.54
C LEU A 118 -4.26 4.76 -18.37
N GLU A 119 -5.41 4.11 -18.57
CA GLU A 119 -6.38 3.85 -17.51
C GLU A 119 -5.82 2.89 -16.44
N ILE A 120 -5.19 1.80 -16.87
CA ILE A 120 -4.58 0.84 -15.94
C ILE A 120 -3.37 1.47 -15.24
N LEU A 121 -2.57 2.27 -15.95
CA LEU A 121 -1.48 3.02 -15.32
C LEU A 121 -2.00 3.97 -14.24
N ALA A 122 -3.11 4.67 -14.48
CA ALA A 122 -3.74 5.54 -13.48
C ALA A 122 -4.22 4.75 -12.25
N LEU A 123 -4.76 3.54 -12.43
CA LEU A 123 -5.19 2.64 -11.35
C LEU A 123 -4.03 1.94 -10.64
N THR A 124 -2.89 1.79 -11.30
CA THR A 124 -1.65 1.25 -10.73
C THR A 124 -1.10 2.17 -9.65
N VAL A 125 -1.18 3.49 -9.85
CA VAL A 125 -0.69 4.47 -8.86
C VAL A 125 -1.31 4.22 -7.47
N PRO A 126 -2.64 4.29 -7.26
CA PRO A 126 -3.19 4.03 -5.93
C PRO A 126 -2.95 2.59 -5.46
N HIS A 127 -2.99 1.60 -6.36
CA HIS A 127 -2.75 0.20 -5.98
C HIS A 127 -1.41 0.02 -5.26
N PHE A 128 -0.33 0.59 -5.78
CA PHE A 128 0.99 0.50 -5.14
C PHE A 128 1.17 1.40 -3.90
N HIS A 129 0.33 2.42 -3.71
CA HIS A 129 0.29 3.15 -2.42
C HIS A 129 -0.40 2.35 -1.31
N PHE A 130 -1.47 1.59 -1.64
CA PHE A 130 -2.26 0.88 -0.63
C PHE A 130 -1.89 -0.60 -0.53
N ALA A 131 -2.02 -1.37 -1.61
CA ALA A 131 -1.67 -2.80 -1.64
C ALA A 131 -0.15 -3.06 -1.72
N GLY A 132 0.62 -2.07 -2.19
CA GLY A 132 2.08 -2.08 -2.09
C GLY A 132 2.57 -1.56 -0.74
N PHE A 133 2.55 -0.24 -0.57
CA PHE A 133 3.17 0.43 0.58
C PHE A 133 2.42 0.14 1.90
N ALA A 134 1.15 0.53 2.01
CA ALA A 134 0.44 0.46 3.28
C ALA A 134 0.25 -0.98 3.77
N ALA A 135 -0.14 -1.87 2.86
CA ALA A 135 -0.34 -3.29 3.13
C ALA A 135 0.94 -3.96 3.63
N ALA A 136 2.05 -3.83 2.91
CA ALA A 136 3.32 -4.43 3.31
C ALA A 136 3.84 -3.84 4.63
N LEU A 137 3.71 -2.52 4.83
CA LEU A 137 4.11 -1.88 6.09
C LEU A 137 3.30 -2.44 7.27
N VAL A 138 1.97 -2.46 7.16
CA VAL A 138 1.09 -2.94 8.23
C VAL A 138 1.30 -4.43 8.48
N ALA A 139 1.50 -5.24 7.43
CA ALA A 139 1.86 -6.66 7.56
C ALA A 139 3.16 -6.85 8.36
N GLY A 140 4.18 -6.02 8.09
CA GLY A 140 5.41 -6.01 8.87
C GLY A 140 5.20 -5.60 10.33
N LEU A 141 4.35 -4.61 10.59
CA LEU A 141 4.03 -4.15 11.96
C LEU A 141 3.29 -5.21 12.78
N VAL A 142 2.26 -5.86 12.20
CA VAL A 142 1.54 -6.94 12.91
C VAL A 142 2.44 -8.16 13.15
N CYS A 143 3.34 -8.49 12.21
CA CYS A 143 4.31 -9.57 12.39
C CYS A 143 5.35 -9.29 13.48
N ARG A 144 5.64 -8.01 13.78
CA ARG A 144 6.52 -7.65 14.90
C ARG A 144 5.84 -7.81 16.26
N VAL A 145 4.52 -7.65 16.31
CA VAL A 145 3.72 -7.87 17.53
C VAL A 145 3.40 -9.35 17.74
N ASP A 146 3.12 -10.08 16.66
CA ASP A 146 2.89 -11.54 16.66
C ASP A 146 3.90 -12.17 15.70
N ASP A 147 5.02 -12.66 16.23
CA ASP A 147 6.09 -13.29 15.44
C ASP A 147 5.84 -14.78 15.15
N GLY A 148 4.64 -15.26 15.49
CA GLY A 148 4.18 -16.62 15.23
C GLY A 148 3.91 -16.90 13.75
N PRO A 149 3.42 -18.11 13.42
CA PRO A 149 3.19 -18.52 12.04
C PRO A 149 2.27 -17.58 11.26
N ALA A 150 1.22 -17.05 11.90
CA ALA A 150 0.27 -16.13 11.26
C ALA A 150 0.92 -14.79 10.88
N GLY A 151 1.68 -14.17 11.78
CA GLY A 151 2.36 -12.91 11.49
C GLY A 151 3.42 -13.06 10.39
N ARG A 152 4.23 -14.13 10.45
CA ARG A 152 5.21 -14.45 9.40
C ARG A 152 4.54 -14.71 8.06
N PHE A 153 3.44 -15.45 8.06
CA PHE A 153 2.65 -15.68 6.86
C PHE A 153 2.16 -14.38 6.27
N ALA A 154 1.54 -13.49 7.05
CA ALA A 154 1.08 -12.17 6.59
C ALA A 154 2.24 -11.34 5.99
N ALA A 155 3.37 -11.26 6.68
CA ALA A 155 4.51 -10.45 6.26
C ALA A 155 5.23 -10.97 4.99
N LEU A 156 5.07 -12.25 4.64
CA LEU A 156 5.61 -12.81 3.40
C LEU A 156 4.58 -12.86 2.27
N SER A 157 3.36 -13.27 2.57
CA SER A 157 2.28 -13.45 1.57
C SER A 157 1.79 -12.13 1.00
N VAL A 158 1.80 -11.03 1.76
CA VAL A 158 1.40 -9.72 1.23
C VAL A 158 2.39 -9.23 0.17
N PRO A 159 3.71 -9.11 0.43
CA PRO A 159 4.68 -8.82 -0.61
C PRO A 159 4.65 -9.78 -1.80
N LEU A 160 4.57 -11.09 -1.53
CA LEU A 160 4.55 -12.10 -2.57
C LEU A 160 3.30 -11.98 -3.44
N GLY A 161 2.13 -11.81 -2.83
CA GLY A 161 0.86 -11.64 -3.53
C GLY A 161 0.86 -10.38 -4.41
N THR A 162 1.33 -9.24 -3.89
CA THR A 162 1.47 -8.00 -4.67
C THR A 162 2.41 -8.18 -5.86
N LEU A 163 3.53 -8.89 -5.68
CA LEU A 163 4.45 -9.20 -6.78
C LEU A 163 3.81 -10.15 -7.80
N LEU A 164 3.11 -11.19 -7.34
CA LEU A 164 2.44 -12.16 -8.20
C LEU A 164 1.31 -11.53 -9.01
N VAL A 165 0.54 -10.60 -8.44
CA VAL A 165 -0.48 -9.84 -9.20
C VAL A 165 0.19 -9.01 -10.30
N LEU A 166 1.26 -8.28 -9.96
CA LEU A 166 2.00 -7.47 -10.95
C LEU A 166 2.58 -8.33 -12.08
N VAL A 167 3.21 -9.46 -11.75
CA VAL A 167 3.78 -10.39 -12.73
C VAL A 167 2.66 -11.10 -13.51
N GLY A 168 1.55 -11.40 -12.85
CA GLY A 168 0.38 -12.09 -13.41
C GLY A 168 -0.18 -11.36 -14.61
N TYR A 169 -0.20 -10.02 -14.60
CA TYR A 169 -0.61 -9.22 -15.75
C TYR A 169 0.17 -9.55 -17.05
N PHE A 170 1.45 -9.92 -16.93
CA PHE A 170 2.27 -10.28 -18.08
C PHE A 170 2.09 -11.74 -18.54
N ILE A 171 1.48 -12.58 -17.71
CA ILE A 171 1.32 -14.02 -17.95
C ILE A 171 -0.11 -14.36 -18.38
N GLY A 172 -1.10 -13.75 -17.73
CA GLY A 172 -2.52 -13.91 -18.00
C GLY A 172 -3.37 -13.96 -16.72
N ASP A 173 -4.69 -13.88 -16.92
CA ASP A 173 -5.68 -13.63 -15.85
C ASP A 173 -5.70 -14.71 -14.75
N TRP A 174 -5.39 -15.96 -15.10
CA TRP A 174 -5.26 -17.05 -14.11
C TRP A 174 -4.07 -16.86 -13.16
N ALA A 175 -2.96 -16.32 -13.67
CA ALA A 175 -1.80 -15.99 -12.83
C ALA A 175 -2.10 -14.78 -11.94
N GLU A 176 -2.83 -13.79 -12.47
CA GLU A 176 -3.33 -12.67 -11.68
C GLU A 176 -4.27 -13.13 -10.56
N LEU A 177 -5.21 -14.05 -10.85
CA LEU A 177 -6.10 -14.64 -9.86
C LEU A 177 -5.32 -15.39 -8.77
N ALA A 178 -4.29 -16.17 -9.13
CA ALA A 178 -3.44 -16.84 -8.15
C ALA A 178 -2.72 -15.83 -7.24
N GLY A 179 -2.20 -14.74 -7.82
CA GLY A 179 -1.61 -13.64 -7.06
C GLY A 179 -2.62 -12.96 -6.13
N ALA A 180 -3.83 -12.68 -6.61
CA ALA A 180 -4.91 -12.08 -5.84
C ALA A 180 -5.37 -12.98 -4.68
N ALA A 181 -5.37 -14.30 -4.88
CA ALA A 181 -5.65 -15.28 -3.84
C ALA A 181 -4.58 -15.28 -2.73
N VAL A 182 -3.29 -15.29 -3.10
CA VAL A 182 -2.18 -15.21 -2.15
C VAL A 182 -2.22 -13.89 -1.37
N LEU A 183 -2.41 -12.77 -2.07
CA LEU A 183 -2.52 -11.46 -1.44
C LEU A 183 -3.71 -11.41 -0.49
N THR A 184 -4.88 -11.92 -0.89
CA THR A 184 -6.08 -11.94 -0.06
C THR A 184 -5.89 -12.76 1.21
N ALA A 185 -5.30 -13.95 1.10
CA ALA A 185 -5.01 -14.78 2.27
C ALA A 185 -4.09 -14.03 3.26
N GLY A 186 -3.06 -13.36 2.75
CA GLY A 186 -2.17 -12.51 3.55
C GLY A 186 -2.91 -11.36 4.23
N MET A 187 -3.72 -10.63 3.47
CA MET A 187 -4.47 -9.48 3.96
C MET A 187 -5.56 -9.88 4.95
N TRP A 188 -6.26 -11.01 4.78
CA TRP A 188 -7.17 -11.53 5.82
C TRP A 188 -6.43 -11.93 7.08
N THR A 189 -5.21 -12.46 6.96
CA THR A 189 -4.37 -12.73 8.13
C THR A 189 -3.97 -11.42 8.83
N VAL A 190 -3.59 -10.38 8.09
CA VAL A 190 -3.40 -9.02 8.64
C VAL A 190 -4.66 -8.52 9.34
N GLY A 191 -5.84 -8.72 8.73
CA GLY A 191 -7.13 -8.35 9.31
C GLY A 191 -7.41 -9.06 10.63
N LEU A 192 -7.18 -10.37 10.69
CA LEU A 192 -7.32 -11.18 11.91
C LEU A 192 -6.40 -10.71 13.03
N LEU A 193 -5.11 -10.46 12.72
CA LEU A 193 -4.15 -9.97 13.70
C LEU A 193 -4.47 -8.54 14.16
N THR A 194 -4.93 -7.69 13.25
CA THR A 194 -5.40 -6.33 13.56
C THR A 194 -6.64 -6.37 14.46
N TRP A 195 -7.57 -7.29 14.20
CA TRP A 195 -8.73 -7.51 15.05
C TRP A 195 -8.33 -7.96 16.47
N ARG A 196 -7.43 -8.95 16.58
CA ARG A 196 -6.89 -9.39 17.88
C ARG A 196 -6.20 -8.25 18.63
N LEU A 197 -5.46 -7.40 17.94
CA LEU A 197 -4.83 -6.20 18.50
C LEU A 197 -5.87 -5.20 19.06
N GLY A 198 -7.06 -5.12 18.45
CA GLY A 198 -8.17 -4.30 18.94
C GLY A 198 -8.92 -4.90 20.13
N GLN A 199 -8.80 -6.21 20.35
CA GLN A 199 -9.36 -6.92 21.50
C GLN A 199 -8.47 -6.84 22.75
N ALA A 200 -7.20 -6.44 22.60
CA ALA A 200 -6.25 -6.36 23.70
C ALA A 200 -6.75 -5.44 24.83
N ALA A 201 -6.55 -5.87 26.08
CA ALA A 201 -6.91 -5.10 27.26
C ALA A 201 -6.14 -3.78 27.31
N GLY A 202 -6.75 -2.73 27.88
CA GLY A 202 -6.13 -1.42 28.02
C GLY A 202 -6.18 -0.52 26.77
N ARG A 203 -6.77 -0.98 25.66
CA ARG A 203 -6.96 -0.16 24.46
C ARG A 203 -8.12 0.83 24.61
N ASP A 204 -7.85 2.10 24.34
CA ASP A 204 -8.87 3.15 24.34
C ASP A 204 -9.90 2.96 23.20
N ARG A 205 -11.10 3.50 23.39
CA ARG A 205 -12.23 3.34 22.46
C ARG A 205 -11.89 3.76 21.03
N THR A 206 -11.13 4.84 20.84
CA THR A 206 -10.81 5.35 19.51
C THR A 206 -9.87 4.40 18.77
N THR A 207 -8.82 3.94 19.44
CA THR A 207 -7.88 2.98 18.86
C THR A 207 -8.57 1.67 18.50
N ARG A 208 -9.48 1.17 19.36
CA ARG A 208 -10.28 -0.03 19.07
C ARG A 208 -11.16 0.14 17.84
N LEU A 209 -11.88 1.26 17.75
CA LEU A 209 -12.73 1.57 16.58
C LEU A 209 -11.92 1.62 15.28
N LEU A 210 -10.74 2.25 15.29
CA LEU A 210 -9.87 2.31 14.12
C LEU A 210 -9.38 0.92 13.70
N LEU A 211 -8.96 0.08 14.65
CA LEU A 211 -8.50 -1.29 14.36
C LEU A 211 -9.64 -2.17 13.82
N PHE A 212 -10.83 -2.12 14.43
CA PHE A 212 -11.98 -2.89 13.98
C PHE A 212 -12.52 -2.43 12.64
N ALA A 213 -12.61 -1.12 12.40
CA ALA A 213 -12.97 -0.57 11.10
C ALA A 213 -11.98 -1.02 10.02
N SER A 214 -10.67 -0.90 10.31
CA SER A 214 -9.61 -1.37 9.43
C SER A 214 -9.73 -2.86 9.09
N ALA A 215 -9.93 -3.71 10.09
CA ALA A 215 -10.04 -5.16 9.89
C ALA A 215 -11.30 -5.53 9.08
N ALA A 216 -12.46 -4.94 9.42
CA ALA A 216 -13.73 -5.23 8.75
C ALA A 216 -13.73 -4.79 7.28
N VAL A 217 -13.27 -3.56 7.00
CA VAL A 217 -13.17 -3.04 5.64
C VAL A 217 -12.16 -3.85 4.82
N LEU A 218 -11.06 -4.28 5.43
CA LEU A 218 -10.08 -5.11 4.73
C LEU A 218 -10.68 -6.44 4.28
N VAL A 219 -11.45 -7.12 5.13
CA VAL A 219 -12.14 -8.37 4.73
C VAL A 219 -13.07 -8.13 3.55
N ALA A 220 -13.93 -7.12 3.64
CA ALA A 220 -14.90 -6.80 2.59
C ALA A 220 -14.24 -6.42 1.26
N THR A 221 -13.19 -5.60 1.30
CA THR A 221 -12.50 -5.14 0.08
C THR A 221 -11.67 -6.25 -0.58
N MET A 222 -11.12 -7.19 0.18
CA MET A 222 -10.44 -8.35 -0.40
C MET A 222 -11.42 -9.36 -1.02
N LEU A 223 -12.63 -9.51 -0.44
CA LEU A 223 -13.71 -10.29 -1.08
C LEU A 223 -14.09 -9.70 -2.45
N LEU A 224 -14.21 -8.37 -2.54
CA LEU A 224 -14.45 -7.69 -3.82
C LEU A 224 -13.31 -7.92 -4.81
N ALA A 225 -12.05 -7.89 -4.36
CA ALA A 225 -10.90 -8.15 -5.21
C ALA A 225 -10.89 -9.59 -5.77
N LEU A 226 -11.17 -10.59 -4.93
CA LEU A 226 -11.30 -11.98 -5.38
C LEU A 226 -12.47 -12.16 -6.35
N SER A 227 -13.63 -11.59 -6.05
CA SER A 227 -14.78 -11.65 -6.94
C SER A 227 -14.48 -11.05 -8.31
N TRP A 228 -13.73 -9.94 -8.35
CA TRP A 228 -13.30 -9.32 -9.59
C TRP A 228 -12.32 -10.21 -10.35
N ALA A 229 -11.26 -10.69 -9.68
CA ALA A 229 -10.23 -11.53 -10.32
C ALA A 229 -10.78 -12.87 -10.82
N VAL A 230 -11.74 -13.48 -10.11
CA VAL A 230 -12.45 -14.67 -10.58
C VAL A 230 -13.24 -14.35 -11.84
N GLY A 231 -13.95 -13.22 -11.87
CA GLY A 231 -14.68 -12.77 -13.04
C GLY A 231 -13.80 -12.58 -14.26
N GLU A 232 -12.65 -11.92 -14.09
CA GLU A 232 -11.68 -11.71 -15.17
C GLU A 232 -11.17 -13.06 -15.71
N ALA A 233 -10.72 -13.96 -14.83
CA ALA A 233 -10.16 -15.24 -15.24
C ALA A 233 -11.17 -16.24 -15.86
N THR A 234 -12.46 -16.10 -15.54
CA THR A 234 -13.50 -17.06 -15.96
C THR A 234 -14.50 -16.50 -16.98
N GLY A 235 -14.48 -15.19 -17.22
CA GLY A 235 -15.51 -14.49 -17.99
C GLY A 235 -16.86 -14.36 -17.26
N LEU A 236 -16.93 -14.70 -15.97
CA LEU A 236 -18.14 -14.48 -15.17
C LEU A 236 -18.42 -12.99 -14.97
N PRO A 237 -19.69 -12.58 -14.81
CA PRO A 237 -20.03 -11.19 -14.52
C PRO A 237 -19.30 -10.67 -13.28
N HIS A 238 -18.66 -9.52 -13.41
CA HIS A 238 -17.87 -8.91 -12.35
C HIS A 238 -18.00 -7.39 -12.37
N PRO A 239 -17.64 -6.70 -11.26
CA PRO A 239 -17.78 -5.26 -11.19
C PRO A 239 -16.88 -4.52 -12.18
N THR A 240 -17.35 -3.37 -12.67
CA THR A 240 -16.54 -2.51 -13.54
C THR A 240 -15.37 -1.89 -12.77
N LEU A 241 -14.32 -1.45 -13.49
CA LEU A 241 -13.18 -0.73 -12.89
C LEU A 241 -13.61 0.52 -12.11
N ALA A 242 -14.60 1.25 -12.59
CA ALA A 242 -15.17 2.40 -11.88
C ALA A 242 -15.79 2.01 -10.54
N TRP A 243 -16.50 0.87 -10.49
CA TRP A 243 -17.06 0.34 -9.26
C TRP A 243 -15.97 -0.15 -8.29
N MET A 244 -14.96 -0.84 -8.81
CA MET A 244 -13.80 -1.27 -8.03
C MET A 244 -13.07 -0.08 -7.42
N ALA A 245 -12.84 0.99 -8.18
CA ALA A 245 -12.24 2.21 -7.64
C ALA A 245 -13.07 2.84 -6.51
N ALA A 246 -14.40 2.89 -6.67
CA ALA A 246 -15.31 3.49 -5.71
C ALA A 246 -15.53 2.66 -4.43
N THR A 247 -15.39 1.34 -4.51
CA THR A 247 -15.63 0.43 -3.38
C THR A 247 -14.32 -0.11 -2.83
N HIS A 248 -13.65 -0.99 -3.58
CA HIS A 248 -12.37 -1.58 -3.21
C HIS A 248 -11.28 -0.51 -3.03
N GLY A 249 -11.11 0.41 -3.97
CA GLY A 249 -10.08 1.44 -3.93
C GLY A 249 -10.28 2.41 -2.76
N LEU A 250 -11.45 3.05 -2.68
CA LEU A 250 -11.78 3.98 -1.61
C LEU A 250 -11.81 3.31 -0.23
N GLY A 251 -12.36 2.10 -0.13
CA GLY A 251 -12.37 1.30 1.09
C GLY A 251 -10.96 0.97 1.58
N ASN A 252 -10.06 0.57 0.67
CA ASN A 252 -8.67 0.34 1.03
C ASN A 252 -7.94 1.61 1.47
N ALA A 253 -8.22 2.74 0.82
CA ALA A 253 -7.57 4.01 1.14
C ALA A 253 -7.96 4.56 2.51
N LEU A 254 -9.28 4.68 2.75
CA LEU A 254 -9.80 5.34 3.95
C LEU A 254 -10.08 4.35 5.09
N GLY A 255 -10.78 3.26 4.79
CA GLY A 255 -11.23 2.32 5.80
C GLY A 255 -10.12 1.39 6.29
N TYR A 256 -9.28 0.87 5.39
CA TYR A 256 -8.14 0.05 5.77
C TYR A 256 -6.90 0.89 6.11
N ALA A 257 -6.26 1.51 5.11
CA ALA A 257 -4.93 2.06 5.25
C ALA A 257 -4.89 3.22 6.26
N LEU A 258 -5.76 4.23 6.09
CA LEU A 258 -5.77 5.39 6.98
C LEU A 258 -6.13 5.00 8.42
N CYS A 259 -7.18 4.19 8.62
CA CYS A 259 -7.54 3.73 9.97
C CYS A 259 -6.42 2.92 10.63
N SER A 260 -5.77 2.01 9.90
CA SER A 260 -4.65 1.22 10.41
C SER A 260 -3.48 2.11 10.83
N LEU A 261 -3.05 3.04 9.96
CA LEU A 261 -1.93 3.94 10.26
C LEU A 261 -2.22 4.85 11.45
N LEU A 262 -3.46 5.37 11.56
CA LEU A 262 -3.88 6.18 12.72
C LEU A 262 -3.91 5.35 14.00
N ALA A 263 -4.40 4.11 13.96
CA ALA A 263 -4.38 3.22 15.11
C ALA A 263 -2.95 2.95 15.59
N TRP A 264 -2.05 2.59 14.68
CA TRP A 264 -0.63 2.37 14.99
C TRP A 264 0.06 3.61 15.54
N HIS A 265 -0.27 4.79 15.01
CA HIS A 265 0.25 6.04 15.54
C HIS A 265 -0.16 6.25 17.00
N ARG A 266 -1.44 6.03 17.31
CA ARG A 266 -1.98 6.15 18.67
C ARG A 266 -1.35 5.15 19.64
N ILE A 267 -1.19 3.90 19.22
CA ILE A 267 -0.54 2.84 20.03
C ILE A 267 0.86 3.30 20.45
N ARG A 268 1.66 3.83 19.51
CA ARG A 268 3.02 4.29 19.82
C ARG A 268 3.09 5.53 20.71
N THR A 269 2.12 6.43 20.60
CA THR A 269 2.11 7.65 21.41
C THR A 269 1.56 7.44 22.81
N LEU A 270 0.56 6.56 22.97
CA LEU A 270 -0.16 6.36 24.23
C LEU A 270 0.40 5.18 25.05
N HIS A 271 1.05 4.21 24.42
CA HIS A 271 1.63 3.04 25.08
C HIS A 271 3.10 2.82 24.67
N PRO A 272 4.05 3.67 25.10
CA PRO A 272 5.45 3.58 24.67
C PRO A 272 6.13 2.26 25.08
N SER A 273 5.68 1.62 26.16
CA SER A 273 6.23 0.35 26.66
C SER A 273 6.00 -0.83 25.69
N GLU A 274 4.87 -0.86 24.98
CA GLU A 274 4.56 -1.88 23.96
C GLU A 274 5.33 -1.63 22.64
N SER A 275 5.79 -0.40 22.42
CA SER A 275 6.51 -0.02 21.19
C SER A 275 8.00 -0.39 21.18
N ARG A 276 8.61 -0.66 22.34
CA ARG A 276 10.02 -1.10 22.41
C ARG A 276 10.17 -2.60 22.12
N THR A 277 9.08 -3.34 22.11
CA THR A 277 9.03 -4.79 21.85
C THR A 277 8.51 -5.14 20.44
N ALA A 278 8.12 -4.16 19.62
CA ALA A 278 7.62 -4.33 18.25
C ALA A 278 8.48 -3.54 17.24
#